data_AF-A0A959BV25-F1
#
_entry.id   AF-A0A959BV25-F1
#
_cell.length_a   1.000
_cell.length_b   1.000
_cell.length_c   1.000
_cell.angle_alpha   90.00
_cell.angle_beta   90.00
_cell.angle_gamma   90.00
#
_symmetry.space_group_name_H-M   'P 1'
#
loop_
_entity.id
_entity.type
_entity.pdbx_description
1 polymer ?
#
loop_
_entity_poly.entity_id
_entity_poly.type
_entity_poly.pdbx_seq_one_letter_code
_entity_poly.pdbx_strand_id
1 'polypeptide(L)' 'PGTYASTTETAEYLLQRLGLRRQPLLAEGPMGMQQTSVAGQGKFRILSFAGNSAPDHVDHYHGMGAFLGGLR' A
#
# COMPACT_ATOMS: atom_id res chain seq x y z
N PRO A 1 22.04 1.53 -6.84
CA PRO A 1 21.03 0.54 -6.40
C PRO A 1 21.64 -0.43 -5.37
N GLY A 2 21.11 -0.45 -4.14
CA GLY A 2 21.38 -1.55 -3.21
C GLY A 2 20.80 -2.85 -3.77
N THR A 3 21.30 -4.00 -3.30
CA THR A 3 20.88 -5.33 -3.79
C THR A 3 19.42 -5.68 -3.44
N TYR A 4 18.71 -4.86 -2.67
CA TYR A 4 17.31 -5.04 -2.28
C TYR A 4 16.49 -3.76 -2.52
N ALA A 5 15.34 -3.90 -3.17
CA ALA A 5 14.43 -2.79 -3.45
C ALA A 5 13.51 -2.50 -2.25
N SER A 6 13.24 -1.22 -1.99
CA SER A 6 12.25 -0.79 -1.00
C SER A 6 10.82 -1.16 -1.41
N THR A 7 9.88 -1.07 -0.47
CA THR A 7 8.44 -1.24 -0.74
C THR A 7 7.93 -0.18 -1.74
N THR A 8 8.42 1.06 -1.64
CA THR A 8 8.09 2.14 -2.58
C THR A 8 8.61 1.84 -3.99
N GLU A 9 9.87 1.46 -4.13
CA GLU A 9 10.46 1.10 -5.44
C GLU A 9 9.76 -0.10 -6.06
N THR A 10 9.43 -1.11 -5.24
CA THR A 10 8.71 -2.30 -5.69
C THR A 10 7.29 -1.95 -6.15
N ALA A 11 6.56 -1.14 -5.40
CA ALA A 11 5.21 -0.69 -5.78
C ALA A 11 5.23 0.14 -7.07
N GLU A 12 6.21 1.03 -7.21
CA GLU A 12 6.38 1.86 -8.39
C GLU A 12 6.71 1.02 -9.64
N TYR A 13 7.60 0.04 -9.51
CA TYR A 13 7.88 -0.92 -10.57
C TYR A 13 6.61 -1.66 -11.03
N LEU A 14 5.78 -2.16 -10.10
CA LEU A 14 4.53 -2.85 -10.43
C LEU A 14 3.54 -1.94 -11.17
N LEU A 15 3.37 -0.70 -10.70
CA LEU A 15 2.48 0.27 -11.36
C LEU A 15 2.90 0.54 -12.80
N GLN A 16 4.19 0.80 -13.02
CA GLN A 16 4.75 1.07 -14.35
C GLN A 16 4.57 -0.14 -15.28
N ARG A 17 4.86 -1.35 -14.80
CA ARG A 17 4.77 -2.57 -15.61
C ARG A 17 3.34 -2.98 -15.95
N LEU A 18 2.37 -2.61 -15.12
CA LEU A 18 0.95 -2.90 -15.33
C LEU A 18 0.19 -1.74 -15.99
N GLY A 19 0.84 -0.60 -16.26
CA GLY A 19 0.19 0.59 -16.82
C GLY A 19 -0.85 1.20 -15.87
N LEU A 20 -0.69 1.02 -14.56
CA LEU A 20 -1.64 1.49 -13.55
C LEU A 20 -1.22 2.86 -13.03
N ARG A 21 -2.21 3.74 -12.87
CA ARG A 21 -2.01 5.06 -12.28
C ARG A 21 -2.48 5.09 -10.83
N ARG A 22 -1.61 5.60 -9.95
CA ARG A 22 -1.94 5.89 -8.55
C ARG A 22 -2.93 7.05 -8.47
N GLN A 23 -4.03 6.84 -7.76
CA GLN A 23 -5.06 7.84 -7.49
C GLN A 23 -4.86 8.39 -6.08
N PRO A 24 -4.63 9.70 -5.90
CA PRO A 24 -4.55 10.31 -4.57
C PRO A 24 -5.82 10.02 -3.76
N LEU A 25 -5.65 9.71 -2.49
CA LEU A 25 -6.74 9.44 -1.56
C LEU A 25 -6.36 9.99 -0.19
N LEU A 26 -7.31 10.59 0.53
CA LEU A 26 -7.13 10.95 1.92
C LEU A 26 -8.22 10.22 2.71
N ALA A 27 -7.85 9.09 3.32
CA ALA A 27 -8.78 8.26 4.05
C ALA A 27 -8.13 7.66 5.30
N GLU A 28 -8.94 7.38 6.31
CA GLU A 28 -8.53 6.60 7.47
C GLU A 28 -8.50 5.11 7.09
N GLY A 29 -7.39 4.46 7.43
CA GLY A 29 -7.14 3.05 7.26
C GLY A 29 -7.18 2.28 8.58
N PRO A 30 -6.97 0.94 8.53
CA PRO A 30 -6.90 0.12 9.72
C PRO A 30 -5.85 0.66 10.71
N MET A 31 -6.07 0.42 12.01
CA MET A 31 -5.17 0.88 13.08
C MET A 31 -4.92 2.40 13.11
N GLY A 32 -5.83 3.21 12.55
CA GLY A 32 -5.68 4.68 12.49
C GLY A 32 -4.65 5.16 11.46
N MET A 33 -4.17 4.26 10.59
CA MET A 33 -3.21 4.61 9.54
C MET A 33 -3.82 5.58 8.52
N GLN A 34 -3.04 6.51 8.00
CA GLN A 34 -3.50 7.43 6.96
C GLN A 34 -3.26 6.86 5.56
N GLN A 35 -4.31 6.50 4.84
CA GLN A 35 -4.19 6.11 3.43
C GLN A 35 -4.03 7.36 2.56
N THR A 36 -2.99 7.37 1.72
CA THR A 36 -2.58 8.51 0.88
C THR A 36 -2.87 8.29 -0.60
N SER A 37 -3.06 7.04 -1.03
CA SER A 37 -3.48 6.71 -2.38
C SER A 37 -3.95 5.27 -2.54
N VAL A 38 -4.56 5.01 -3.70
CA VAL A 38 -4.93 3.67 -4.16
C VAL A 38 -4.60 3.51 -5.64
N ALA A 39 -4.24 2.30 -6.03
CA ALA A 39 -4.15 1.88 -7.42
C ALA A 39 -4.62 0.43 -7.54
N GLY A 40 -5.06 0.01 -8.72
CA GLY A 40 -5.41 -1.38 -8.95
C GLY A 40 -6.28 -1.60 -10.17
N GLN A 41 -6.38 -2.86 -10.55
CA GLN A 41 -7.23 -3.34 -11.63
C GLN A 41 -7.59 -4.81 -11.35
N GLY A 42 -8.87 -5.15 -11.50
CA GLY A 42 -9.37 -6.49 -11.18
C GLY A 42 -9.05 -6.88 -9.73
N LYS A 43 -8.35 -8.02 -9.56
CA LYS A 43 -7.96 -8.58 -8.26
C LYS A 43 -6.65 -8.01 -7.70
N PHE A 44 -6.00 -7.09 -8.42
CA PHE A 44 -4.76 -6.45 -7.96
C PHE A 44 -5.05 -5.08 -7.34
N ARG A 45 -4.53 -4.84 -6.14
CA ARG A 45 -4.66 -3.58 -5.40
C ARG A 45 -3.32 -3.19 -4.79
N ILE A 46 -2.95 -1.92 -4.91
CA ILE A 46 -1.93 -1.26 -4.10
C ILE A 46 -2.65 -0.21 -3.26
N LEU A 47 -2.54 -0.35 -1.95
CA LEU A 47 -2.95 0.64 -0.97
C LEU A 47 -1.68 1.31 -0.44
N SER A 48 -1.63 2.64 -0.39
CA SER A 48 -0.46 3.35 0.11
C SER A 48 -0.82 4.13 1.37
N PHE A 49 0.01 4.02 2.39
CA PHE A 49 -0.17 4.66 3.68
C PHE A 49 1.00 5.60 3.99
N ALA A 50 0.74 6.63 4.79
CA ALA A 50 1.81 7.43 5.40
C ALA A 50 2.50 6.64 6.51
N GLY A 51 3.80 6.88 6.71
CA GLY A 51 4.60 6.24 7.75
C GLY A 51 5.86 5.55 7.22
N ASN A 52 6.91 5.54 8.04
CA ASN A 52 8.19 4.87 7.78
C ASN A 52 8.91 4.40 9.06
N SER A 53 8.20 4.44 10.19
CA SER A 53 8.68 4.03 11.50
C SER A 53 8.34 2.56 11.78
N ALA A 54 9.01 1.96 12.76
CA ALA A 54 8.71 0.58 13.16
C ALA A 54 7.23 0.38 13.62
N PRO A 55 6.63 1.29 14.42
CA PRO A 55 5.20 1.23 14.72
C PRO A 55 4.30 1.20 13.48
N ASP A 56 4.58 2.00 12.46
CA ASP A 56 3.77 2.03 11.22
C ASP A 56 3.74 0.65 10.54
N HIS A 57 4.83 -0.12 10.63
CA HIS A 57 4.89 -1.49 10.11
C HIS A 57 4.12 -2.49 10.98
N VAL A 58 4.12 -2.30 12.30
CA VAL A 58 3.32 -3.09 13.24
C VAL A 58 1.82 -2.86 13.01
N ASP A 59 1.42 -1.63 12.72
CA ASP A 59 0.04 -1.28 12.38
C ASP A 59 -0.41 -1.94 11.07
N HIS A 60 0.46 -2.00 10.04
CA HIS A 60 0.17 -2.78 8.84
C HIS A 60 -0.06 -4.28 9.16
N TYR A 61 0.74 -4.85 10.07
CA TYR A 61 0.60 -6.25 10.47
C TYR A 61 -0.72 -6.50 11.20
N HIS A 62 -1.08 -5.65 12.17
CA HIS A 62 -2.35 -5.77 12.89
C HIS A 62 -3.56 -5.45 12.01
N GLY A 63 -3.41 -4.61 10.99
CA GLY A 63 -4.43 -4.29 9.98
C GLY A 63 -4.70 -5.41 8.96
N MET A 64 -3.91 -6.49 8.95
CA MET A 64 -3.98 -7.55 7.93
C MET A 64 -5.37 -8.16 7.75
N GLY A 65 -6.13 -8.33 8.84
CA GLY A 65 -7.51 -8.83 8.77
C GLY A 65 -8.43 -7.91 7.96
N ALA A 66 -8.29 -6.60 8.11
CA ALA A 66 -9.07 -5.62 7.36
C ALA A 66 -8.65 -5.58 5.87
N PHE A 67 -7.34 -5.65 5.59
CA PHE A 67 -6.84 -5.67 4.22
C PHE A 67 -7.30 -6.91 3.45
N LEU A 68 -7.16 -8.10 4.05
CA LEU A 68 -7.55 -9.36 3.41
C LEU A 68 -9.07 -9.50 3.30
N GLY A 69 -9.84 -9.03 4.29
CA GLY A 69 -11.30 -8.99 4.22
C GLY A 69 -11.85 -8.14 3.08
N GLY A 70 -11.07 -7.14 2.61
CA GLY A 70 -11.38 -6.30 1.46
C GLY A 70 -11.05 -6.91 0.09
N LEU A 71 -10.34 -8.05 0.05
CA LEU A 71 -10.04 -8.79 -1.18
C LEU A 71 -11.21 -9.73 -1.50
N ARG A 72 -12.29 -9.18 -2.05
CA ARG A 72 -13.41 -9.95 -2.61
C ARG A 72 -13.32 -10.04 -4.13
#